data_AF-A0A376EEJ5-F1
#
_entry.id   AF-A0A376EEJ5-F1
#
_cell.length_a   1.000
_cell.length_b   1.000
_cell.length_c   1.000
_cell.angle_alpha   90.00
_cell.angle_beta   90.00
_cell.angle_gamma   90.00
#
_symmetry.space_group_name_H-M   'P 1'
#
loop_
_entity.id
_entity.type
_entity.pdbx_description
1 polymer ?
#
loop_
_entity_poly.entity_id
_entity_poly.type
_entity_poly.pdbx_seq_one_letter_code
_entity_poly.pdbx_strand_id
1 'polypeptide(L)'
;MKYLILTITFSFLLCSCNKAFPENRNQQASLPEKFNFKEMKLKTITTFIHPKNHTTSTLYGNENAYNAMLQSDSTPSNSSKNLVLITWKQQDDPNWFGAKIPGSLVSIETLKTNTNFKDLHNITYEFLPGAHSEQDIPASDKGKRIKAILALHPAVMP
;
A
#
# COMPACT_ATOMS: atom_id res chain seq x y z
N MET A 1 55.73 10.45 26.55
CA MET A 1 55.67 9.46 25.46
C MET A 1 54.76 8.27 25.82
N LYS A 2 55.04 7.49 26.88
CA LYS A 2 54.24 6.32 27.30
C LYS A 2 52.76 6.63 27.62
N TYR A 3 52.48 7.74 28.31
CA TYR A 3 51.11 8.16 28.63
C TYR A 3 50.35 8.75 27.44
N LEU A 4 51.04 9.26 26.42
CA LEU A 4 50.44 9.78 25.19
C LEU A 4 49.93 8.65 24.28
N ILE A 5 50.68 7.54 24.23
CA ILE A 5 50.27 6.34 23.48
C ILE A 5 49.04 5.73 24.15
N LEU A 6 49.03 5.65 25.49
CA LEU A 6 47.91 5.07 26.26
C LEU A 6 46.60 5.86 26.06
N THR A 7 46.67 7.20 26.01
CA THR A 7 45.47 8.04 25.79
C THR A 7 44.93 7.95 24.36
N ILE A 8 45.80 7.81 23.36
CA ILE A 8 45.37 7.64 21.96
C ILE A 8 44.66 6.29 21.76
N THR A 9 45.17 5.21 22.35
CA THR A 9 44.55 3.87 22.23
C THR A 9 43.18 3.82 22.91
N PHE A 10 43.00 4.50 24.04
CA PHE A 10 41.71 4.58 24.74
C PHE A 10 40.67 5.43 23.98
N SER A 11 41.12 6.48 23.29
CA SER A 11 40.24 7.33 22.46
C SER A 11 39.73 6.59 21.21
N PHE A 12 40.54 5.72 20.62
CA PHE A 12 40.12 4.88 19.49
C PHE A 12 39.05 3.83 19.86
N LEU A 13 39.05 3.34 21.11
CA LEU A 13 38.03 2.40 21.62
C LEU A 13 36.65 3.04 21.78
N LEU A 14 36.57 4.35 22.06
CA LEU A 14 35.30 5.07 22.23
C LEU A 14 34.64 5.50 20.90
N CYS A 15 35.34 5.38 19.77
CA CYS A 15 34.79 5.63 18.43
C CYS A 15 34.21 4.38 17.75
N SER A 16 34.08 3.25 18.46
CA SER A 16 33.56 2.01 17.89
C SER A 16 32.03 2.06 17.70
N CYS A 17 31.63 2.48 16.49
CA CYS A 17 30.37 2.19 15.82
C CYS A 17 29.05 2.61 16.52
N ASN A 18 28.67 3.88 16.32
CA ASN A 18 27.25 4.22 16.17
C ASN A 18 26.76 3.72 14.80
N LYS A 19 26.55 2.42 14.63
CA LYS A 19 25.66 1.98 13.55
C LYS A 19 24.27 2.44 13.97
N ALA A 20 23.74 3.47 13.30
CA ALA A 20 22.32 3.76 13.39
C ALA A 20 21.59 2.43 13.19
N PHE A 21 20.68 2.08 14.11
CA PHE A 21 19.86 0.89 13.95
C PHE A 21 19.30 0.91 12.53
N PRO A 22 19.47 -0.17 11.75
CA PRO A 22 18.90 -0.21 10.40
C PRO A 22 17.43 0.14 10.55
N GLU A 23 16.99 1.12 9.77
CA GLU A 23 15.62 1.60 9.82
C GLU A 23 14.69 0.38 9.66
N ASN A 24 13.96 0.03 10.72
CA ASN A 24 13.06 -1.15 10.72
C ASN A 24 11.77 -0.86 9.93
N ARG A 25 11.83 0.07 8.98
CA ARG A 25 10.75 0.35 8.04
C ARG A 25 11.11 -0.29 6.72
N ASN A 26 10.14 -1.00 6.17
CA ASN A 26 10.25 -1.57 4.84
C ASN A 26 10.18 -0.47 3.78
N GLN A 27 11.32 0.18 3.52
CA GLN A 27 11.42 1.30 2.59
C GLN A 27 10.99 0.93 1.17
N GLN A 28 11.18 -0.34 0.76
CA GLN A 28 10.78 -0.80 -0.57
C GLN A 28 9.26 -0.82 -0.78
N ALA A 29 8.50 -1.01 0.31
CA ALA A 29 7.05 -0.98 0.29
C ALA A 29 6.46 0.43 0.46
N SER A 30 7.30 1.45 0.61
CA SER A 30 6.86 2.84 0.76
C SER A 30 6.03 3.31 -0.42
N LEU A 31 5.01 4.11 -0.13
CA LEU A 31 4.20 4.77 -1.13
C LEU A 31 4.89 6.06 -1.61
N PRO A 32 4.61 6.53 -2.83
CA PRO A 32 5.12 7.82 -3.31
C PRO A 32 4.72 8.95 -2.37
N GLU A 33 5.59 9.91 -2.10
CA GLU A 33 5.32 11.02 -1.15
C GLU A 33 4.06 11.81 -1.50
N LYS A 34 3.75 11.93 -2.80
CA LYS A 34 2.55 12.62 -3.30
C LYS A 34 1.25 11.86 -2.98
N PHE A 35 1.32 10.57 -2.66
CA PHE A 35 0.16 9.79 -2.28
C PHE A 35 -0.17 10.00 -0.79
N ASN A 36 -1.09 10.92 -0.51
CA ASN A 36 -1.44 11.29 0.85
C ASN A 36 -2.49 10.34 1.46
N PHE A 37 -2.04 9.19 1.96
CA PHE A 37 -2.89 8.18 2.60
C PHE A 37 -3.73 8.76 3.76
N LYS A 38 -3.15 9.67 4.56
CA LYS A 38 -3.78 10.23 5.77
C LYS A 38 -4.93 11.17 5.42
N GLU A 39 -4.73 12.06 4.45
CA GLU A 39 -5.76 13.01 4.00
C GLU A 39 -6.97 12.29 3.39
N MET A 40 -6.73 11.19 2.68
CA MET A 40 -7.79 10.35 2.11
C MET A 40 -8.60 9.56 3.16
N LYS A 41 -8.16 9.52 4.42
CA LYS A 41 -8.80 8.81 5.55
C LYS A 41 -9.07 7.33 5.22
N LEU A 42 -8.10 6.68 4.59
CA LEU A 42 -8.21 5.30 4.11
C LEU A 42 -8.15 4.29 5.26
N LYS A 43 -9.08 3.33 5.24
CA LYS A 43 -9.13 2.16 6.11
C LYS A 43 -9.00 0.90 5.27
N THR A 44 -8.37 -0.13 5.81
CA THR A 44 -8.27 -1.43 5.15
C THR A 44 -9.66 -2.07 5.03
N ILE A 45 -10.02 -2.50 3.82
CA ILE A 45 -11.23 -3.27 3.53
C ILE A 45 -10.88 -4.76 3.47
N THR A 46 -9.88 -5.12 2.67
CA THR A 46 -9.44 -6.51 2.51
C THR A 46 -8.01 -6.58 1.99
N THR A 47 -7.32 -7.66 2.29
CA THR A 47 -5.96 -7.95 1.82
C THR A 47 -5.91 -9.35 1.25
N PHE A 48 -5.22 -9.54 0.13
CA PHE A 48 -5.11 -10.83 -0.54
C PHE A 48 -3.76 -10.99 -1.25
N ILE A 49 -3.36 -12.24 -1.42
CA ILE A 49 -2.11 -12.63 -2.07
C ILE A 49 -2.46 -13.25 -3.42
N HIS A 50 -1.68 -12.94 -4.45
CA HIS A 50 -1.70 -13.62 -5.74
C HIS A 50 -0.46 -14.49 -5.88
N PRO A 51 -0.51 -15.79 -5.55
CA PRO A 51 0.68 -16.64 -5.52
C PRO A 51 1.38 -16.74 -6.87
N LYS A 52 0.62 -16.83 -7.96
CA LYS A 52 1.16 -16.92 -9.32
C LYS A 52 1.95 -15.68 -9.76
N ASN A 53 1.53 -14.51 -9.28
CA ASN A 53 2.13 -13.23 -9.66
C ASN A 53 3.16 -12.73 -8.64
N HIS A 54 3.27 -13.44 -7.51
CA HIS A 54 4.07 -13.05 -6.33
C HIS A 54 3.78 -11.61 -5.91
N THR A 55 2.49 -11.28 -5.76
CA THR A 55 2.04 -9.97 -5.30
C THR A 55 1.10 -10.08 -4.10
N THR A 56 1.13 -9.05 -3.26
CA THR A 56 0.13 -8.80 -2.23
C THR A 56 -0.62 -7.53 -2.59
N SER A 57 -1.93 -7.56 -2.47
CA SER A 57 -2.80 -6.42 -2.72
C SER A 57 -3.66 -6.12 -1.51
N THR A 58 -3.80 -4.83 -1.18
CA THR A 58 -4.70 -4.37 -0.13
C THR A 58 -5.67 -3.36 -0.72
N LEU A 59 -6.97 -3.63 -0.57
CA LEU A 59 -8.03 -2.68 -0.87
C LEU A 59 -8.27 -1.82 0.37
N TYR A 60 -8.20 -0.52 0.18
CA TYR A 60 -8.56 0.49 1.16
C TYR A 60 -9.79 1.25 0.70
N GLY A 61 -10.49 1.88 1.65
CA GLY A 61 -11.51 2.87 1.34
C GLY A 61 -11.69 3.90 2.44
N ASN A 62 -12.20 5.07 2.07
CA ASN A 62 -12.68 6.01 3.08
C ASN A 62 -13.97 5.48 3.75
N GLU A 63 -14.42 6.13 4.82
CA GLU A 63 -15.59 5.68 5.60
C GLU A 63 -16.85 5.44 4.73
N ASN A 64 -17.15 6.35 3.81
CA ASN A 64 -18.31 6.21 2.93
C ASN A 64 -18.16 5.04 1.95
N ALA A 65 -16.95 4.80 1.42
CA ALA A 65 -16.69 3.67 0.54
C ALA A 65 -16.78 2.35 1.31
N TYR A 66 -16.21 2.28 2.52
CA TYR A 66 -16.28 1.12 3.40
C TYR A 66 -17.74 0.73 3.68
N ASN A 67 -18.57 1.69 4.11
CA ASN A 67 -19.98 1.46 4.39
C ASN A 67 -20.79 1.07 3.15
N ALA A 68 -20.47 1.64 1.99
CA ALA A 68 -21.09 1.25 0.73
C ALA A 68 -20.71 -0.19 0.29
N MET A 69 -19.49 -0.65 0.59
CA MET A 69 -19.04 -2.02 0.30
C MET A 69 -19.65 -3.07 1.23
N LEU A 70 -20.08 -2.71 2.43
CA LEU A 70 -20.79 -3.59 3.37
C LEU A 70 -22.26 -3.87 2.97
N GLN A 71 -22.65 -3.55 1.73
CA GLN A 71 -24.02 -3.69 1.21
C GLN A 71 -25.07 -2.88 1.98
N SER A 72 -24.64 -1.83 2.67
CA SER A 72 -25.57 -0.84 3.21
C SER A 72 -25.91 0.18 2.11
N ASP A 73 -27.04 -0.01 1.42
CA ASP A 73 -27.64 1.02 0.54
C ASP A 73 -28.06 2.28 1.35
N SER A 74 -27.72 2.36 2.64
CA SER A 74 -27.95 3.50 3.54
C SER A 74 -26.89 4.61 3.42
N THR A 75 -25.79 4.40 2.70
CA THR A 75 -24.84 5.52 2.47
C THR A 75 -25.51 6.63 1.66
N PRO A 76 -25.50 7.89 2.15
CA PRO A 76 -26.16 8.98 1.45
C PRO A 76 -25.67 9.11 0.01
N SER A 77 -26.62 9.28 -0.91
CA SER A 77 -26.31 9.73 -2.26
C SER A 77 -25.60 11.09 -2.16
N ASN A 78 -24.54 11.30 -2.93
CA ASN A 78 -23.66 12.49 -2.97
C ASN A 78 -22.49 12.52 -1.99
N SER A 79 -22.33 11.53 -1.12
CA SER A 79 -21.11 11.39 -0.32
C SER A 79 -19.93 10.89 -1.15
N SER A 80 -18.77 11.55 -1.07
CA SER A 80 -17.53 11.11 -1.74
C SER A 80 -17.07 9.75 -1.19
N LYS A 81 -16.91 8.79 -2.10
CA LYS A 81 -16.45 7.43 -1.87
C LYS A 81 -15.17 7.22 -2.66
N ASN A 82 -14.11 6.85 -1.96
CA ASN A 82 -12.82 6.53 -2.56
C ASN A 82 -12.44 5.10 -2.19
N LEU A 83 -12.21 4.25 -3.19
CA LEU A 83 -11.56 2.96 -3.02
C LEU A 83 -10.15 3.03 -3.61
N VAL A 84 -9.17 2.44 -2.94
CA VAL A 84 -7.79 2.39 -3.40
C VAL A 84 -7.26 0.97 -3.27
N LEU A 85 -7.00 0.31 -4.40
CA LEU A 85 -6.30 -0.96 -4.43
C LEU A 85 -4.81 -0.70 -4.62
N ILE A 86 -4.01 -1.05 -3.61
CA ILE A 86 -2.55 -0.95 -3.69
C ILE A 86 -1.98 -2.34 -3.85
N THR A 87 -1.09 -2.52 -4.81
CA THR A 87 -0.43 -3.81 -5.09
C THR A 87 1.07 -3.66 -4.98
N TRP A 88 1.70 -4.58 -4.25
CA TRP A 88 3.14 -4.71 -4.13
C TRP A 88 3.60 -6.07 -4.62
N LYS A 89 4.85 -6.16 -5.08
CA LYS A 89 5.55 -7.44 -5.17
C LYS A 89 5.72 -8.02 -3.77
N GLN A 90 5.91 -9.33 -3.69
CA GLN A 90 6.33 -10.00 -2.48
C GLN A 90 7.85 -10.13 -2.47
N GLN A 91 8.45 -9.97 -1.29
CA GLN A 91 9.85 -10.26 -1.02
C GLN A 91 9.96 -11.13 0.23
N ASP A 92 11.09 -11.81 0.40
CA ASP A 92 11.38 -12.54 1.62
C ASP A 92 11.54 -11.59 2.81
N ASP A 93 11.01 -11.98 3.96
CA ASP A 93 11.27 -11.29 5.21
C ASP A 93 12.70 -11.61 5.68
N PRO A 94 13.59 -10.62 5.85
CA PRO A 94 14.96 -10.88 6.32
C PRO A 94 15.02 -11.40 7.76
N ASN A 95 13.94 -11.22 8.54
CA ASN A 95 13.88 -11.59 9.95
C ASN A 95 13.11 -12.89 10.20
N TRP A 96 12.30 -13.36 9.25
CA TRP A 96 11.48 -14.56 9.40
C TRP A 96 11.56 -15.45 8.16
N PHE A 97 12.27 -16.58 8.28
CA PHE A 97 12.37 -17.57 7.22
C PHE A 97 11.01 -18.09 6.74
N GLY A 98 10.78 -18.00 5.43
CA GLY A 98 9.55 -18.45 4.79
C GLY A 98 8.40 -17.43 4.82
N ALA A 99 8.53 -16.34 5.59
CA ALA A 99 7.58 -15.24 5.53
C ALA A 99 7.81 -14.39 4.28
N LYS A 100 6.71 -13.95 3.66
CA LYS A 100 6.72 -13.04 2.51
C LYS A 100 6.06 -11.72 2.91
N ILE A 101 6.79 -10.62 2.76
CA ILE A 101 6.31 -9.26 3.05
C ILE A 101 6.12 -8.47 1.76
N PRO A 102 5.34 -7.38 1.77
CA PRO A 102 5.33 -6.43 0.66
C PRO A 102 6.76 -5.96 0.32
N GLY A 103 7.07 -5.86 -0.96
CA GLY A 103 8.32 -5.33 -1.49
C GLY A 103 8.01 -4.10 -2.33
N SER A 104 8.60 -4.02 -3.52
CA SER A 104 8.38 -2.89 -4.42
C SER A 104 6.91 -2.68 -4.81
N LEU A 105 6.49 -1.42 -4.85
CA LEU A 105 5.17 -1.02 -5.32
C LEU A 105 5.00 -1.39 -6.81
N VAL A 106 3.87 -2.04 -7.12
CA VAL A 106 3.45 -2.36 -8.50
C VAL A 106 2.47 -1.32 -8.99
N SER A 107 1.41 -1.04 -8.24
CA SER A 107 0.38 -0.10 -8.67
C SER A 107 -0.44 0.45 -7.51
N ILE A 108 -1.03 1.62 -7.76
CA ILE A 108 -2.12 2.21 -6.97
C ILE A 108 -3.27 2.45 -7.94
N GLU A 109 -4.39 1.75 -7.74
CA GLU A 109 -5.61 1.88 -8.52
C GLU A 109 -6.69 2.54 -7.67
N THR A 110 -7.17 3.71 -8.08
CA THR A 110 -8.15 4.49 -7.32
C THR A 110 -9.49 4.57 -8.05
N LEU A 111 -10.58 4.21 -7.35
CA LEU A 111 -11.95 4.48 -7.77
C LEU A 111 -12.51 5.64 -6.96
N LYS A 112 -13.07 6.64 -7.65
CA LYS A 112 -13.75 7.77 -7.01
C LYS A 112 -15.16 7.90 -7.55
N THR A 113 -16.13 8.08 -6.65
CA THR A 113 -17.50 8.40 -7.03
C THR A 113 -18.21 9.16 -5.90
N ASN A 114 -19.24 9.91 -6.25
CA ASN A 114 -20.20 10.48 -5.30
C ASN A 114 -21.56 9.75 -5.34
N THR A 115 -21.79 8.85 -6.30
CA THR A 115 -23.02 8.06 -6.44
C THR A 115 -22.86 6.67 -5.82
N ASN A 116 -23.73 5.72 -6.20
CA ASN A 116 -23.65 4.32 -5.78
C ASN A 116 -22.63 3.57 -6.65
N PHE A 117 -21.85 2.64 -6.07
CA PHE A 117 -20.89 1.82 -6.83
C PHE A 117 -21.55 0.92 -7.90
N LYS A 118 -22.86 0.68 -7.83
CA LYS A 118 -23.64 0.02 -8.89
C LYS A 118 -23.72 0.86 -10.17
N ASP A 119 -23.58 2.18 -10.07
CA ASP A 119 -23.57 3.10 -11.22
C ASP A 119 -22.15 3.29 -11.77
N LEU A 120 -21.73 2.31 -12.57
CA LEU A 120 -20.37 2.24 -13.11
C LEU A 120 -19.99 3.42 -14.01
N HIS A 121 -20.96 4.15 -14.57
CA HIS A 121 -20.70 5.27 -15.48
C HIS A 121 -20.20 6.52 -14.73
N ASN A 122 -20.52 6.64 -13.44
CA ASN A 122 -20.12 7.76 -12.58
C ASN A 122 -18.92 7.41 -11.69
N ILE A 123 -18.12 6.40 -12.07
CA ILE A 123 -16.88 6.04 -11.39
C ILE A 123 -15.69 6.56 -12.19
N THR A 124 -14.91 7.45 -11.56
CA THR A 124 -13.60 7.84 -12.08
C THR A 124 -12.57 6.80 -11.66
N TYR A 125 -11.82 6.30 -12.63
CA TYR A 125 -10.71 5.36 -12.43
C TYR A 125 -9.37 6.05 -12.69
N GLU A 126 -8.48 6.00 -11.71
CA GLU A 126 -7.11 6.52 -11.79
C GLU A 126 -6.12 5.38 -11.55
N PHE A 127 -5.09 5.29 -12.39
CA PHE A 127 -4.00 4.33 -12.26
C PHE A 127 -2.69 5.09 -12.06
N LEU A 128 -1.96 4.72 -11.01
CA LEU A 128 -0.61 5.21 -10.76
C LEU A 128 0.34 4.01 -10.72
N PRO A 129 1.23 3.85 -11.73
CA PRO A 129 2.23 2.79 -11.71
C PRO A 129 3.23 3.01 -10.58
N GLY A 130 3.70 1.92 -9.97
CA GLY A 130 4.91 1.96 -9.16
C GLY A 130 6.16 2.16 -10.00
N ALA A 131 7.29 2.51 -9.37
CA ALA A 131 8.54 2.83 -10.08
C ALA A 131 9.07 1.69 -10.98
N HIS A 132 8.63 0.45 -10.74
CA HIS A 132 9.00 -0.73 -11.54
C HIS A 132 7.85 -1.24 -12.44
N SER A 133 6.79 -0.44 -12.64
CA SER A 133 5.69 -0.76 -13.54
C SER A 133 5.79 0.09 -14.80
N GLU A 134 6.09 -0.56 -15.93
CA GLU A 134 6.40 0.13 -17.20
C GLU A 134 5.16 0.51 -18.02
N GLN A 135 3.94 0.13 -17.62
CA GLN A 135 2.75 0.31 -18.45
C GLN A 135 1.56 0.91 -17.70
N ASP A 136 0.96 1.92 -18.35
CA ASP A 136 -0.40 2.39 -18.05
C ASP A 136 -1.42 1.32 -18.48
N ILE A 137 -2.60 1.32 -17.85
CA ILE A 137 -3.65 0.37 -18.19
C ILE A 137 -4.42 0.86 -19.43
N PRO A 138 -4.53 0.04 -20.50
CA PRO A 138 -5.30 0.40 -21.68
C PRO A 138 -6.73 0.83 -21.33
N ALA A 139 -7.24 1.84 -22.04
CA ALA A 139 -8.60 2.34 -21.81
C ALA A 139 -9.67 1.23 -21.89
N SER A 140 -9.48 0.25 -22.79
CA SER A 140 -10.34 -0.92 -22.96
C SER A 140 -10.43 -1.82 -21.71
N ASP A 141 -9.43 -1.78 -20.84
CA ASP A 141 -9.36 -2.64 -19.65
C ASP A 141 -9.80 -1.94 -18.36
N LYS A 142 -9.93 -0.62 -18.35
CA LYS A 142 -10.40 0.15 -17.18
C LYS A 142 -11.74 -0.35 -16.65
N GLY A 143 -12.71 -0.61 -17.53
CA GLY A 143 -14.01 -1.16 -17.13
C GLY A 143 -13.93 -2.54 -16.47
N LYS A 144 -12.99 -3.39 -16.92
CA LYS A 144 -12.74 -4.69 -16.29
C LYS A 144 -12.10 -4.52 -14.90
N ARG A 145 -11.15 -3.58 -14.77
CA ARG A 145 -10.51 -3.26 -13.48
C ARG A 145 -11.50 -2.71 -12.46
N ILE A 146 -12.37 -1.77 -12.85
CA ILE A 146 -13.44 -1.25 -11.98
C ILE A 146 -14.28 -2.41 -11.43
N LYS A 147 -14.79 -3.28 -12.30
CA LYS A 147 -15.60 -4.43 -11.89
C LYS A 147 -14.82 -5.39 -10.98
N ALA A 148 -13.55 -5.66 -11.28
CA ALA A 148 -12.71 -6.53 -10.47
C ALA A 148 -12.48 -5.97 -9.05
N ILE A 149 -12.21 -4.67 -8.93
CA ILE A 149 -12.03 -4.00 -7.62
C ILE A 149 -13.34 -4.01 -6.83
N LEU A 150 -14.48 -3.72 -7.46
CA LEU A 150 -15.79 -3.74 -6.80
C LEU A 150 -16.26 -5.14 -6.40
N ALA A 151 -15.72 -6.20 -7.01
CA ALA A 151 -15.99 -7.58 -6.64
C ALA A 151 -15.21 -8.06 -5.40
N LEU A 152 -14.27 -7.25 -4.89
CA LEU A 152 -13.56 -7.55 -3.65
C LEU A 152 -14.49 -7.28 -2.46
N HIS A 153 -14.56 -8.23 -1.53
CA HIS A 153 -15.44 -8.11 -0.36
C HIS A 153 -14.64 -7.69 0.88
N PRO A 154 -15.24 -6.91 1.79
CA PRO A 154 -14.66 -6.66 3.11
C PRO A 154 -14.31 -7.97 3.82
N ALA A 155 -13.14 -8.02 4.47
CA ALA A 155 -12.73 -9.18 5.23
C ALA A 155 -13.64 -9.35 6.46
N VAL A 156 -14.19 -10.55 6.63
CA VAL A 156 -14.94 -10.91 7.84
C VAL A 156 -13.95 -11.55 8.81
N MET A 157 -13.65 -10.88 9.91
CA MET A 157 -12.82 -11.48 10.96
C MET A 157 -13.67 -12.48 11.76
N PRO A 158 -13.13 -13.67 12.07
CA PRO A 158 -13.79 -14.68 12.90
C PRO A 158 -13.95 -14.24 14.36
#